data_AF-A0A3S1K724-F1
#
_entry.id   AF-A0A3S1K724-F1
#
_cell.length_a   1.000
_cell.length_b   1.000
_cell.length_c   1.000
_cell.angle_alpha   90.00
_cell.angle_beta   90.00
_cell.angle_gamma   90.00
#
_symmetry.space_group_name_H-M   'P 1'
#
loop_
_entity.id
_entity.type
_entity.pdbx_description
1 polymer ?
#
loop_
_entity_poly.entity_id
_entity_poly.type
_entity_poly.pdbx_seq_one_letter_code
_entity_poly.pdbx_strand_id
1 'polypeptide(L)'
;VQTIVPLGENGALRLTTALYYTPSGKSIQGKGITPDIKVDQPLPPDLQGRDLTRGESDLKGHIKGSDEGDTGSGSAAYVPPEPKDDLQLIFAQQLLRGEKTDPAFPPNPDKAVLNQ
;
A
#
# COMPACT_ATOMS: atom_id res chain seq x y z
N VAL A 1 11.12 4.45 9.11
CA VAL A 1 11.25 5.70 9.93
C VAL A 1 12.42 6.51 9.42
N GLN A 2 12.27 7.83 9.29
CA GLN A 2 13.36 8.73 8.88
C GLN A 2 13.62 9.78 9.94
N THR A 3 14.90 10.09 10.14
CA THR A 3 15.37 11.16 11.02
C THR A 3 16.10 12.21 10.17
N ILE A 4 15.81 13.48 10.42
CA ILE A 4 16.50 14.61 9.79
C ILE A 4 17.54 15.13 10.79
N VAL A 5 18.82 15.03 10.43
CA VAL A 5 19.94 15.50 11.22
C VAL A 5 20.46 16.81 10.61
N PRO A 6 20.27 17.97 11.24
CA PRO A 6 20.79 19.24 10.72
C PRO A 6 22.32 19.26 10.76
N LEU A 7 22.96 19.80 9.73
CA LEU A 7 24.42 19.90 9.60
C LEU A 7 24.95 21.35 9.77
N GLY A 8 24.09 22.27 10.24
CA GLY A 8 24.35 23.70 10.32
C GLY A 8 23.31 24.50 9.53
N GLU A 9 23.65 25.74 9.15
CA GLU A 9 22.67 26.65 8.53
C GLU A 9 22.24 26.27 7.11
N ASN A 10 23.03 25.50 6.37
CA ASN A 10 22.83 25.28 4.93
C ASN A 10 22.62 23.82 4.53
N GLY A 11 22.27 22.92 5.45
CA GLY A 11 22.02 21.53 5.07
C GLY A 11 21.52 20.61 6.19
N ALA A 12 20.96 19.48 5.78
CA ALA A 12 20.54 18.41 6.68
C ALA A 12 20.70 17.04 6.00
N LEU A 13 20.96 16.01 6.80
CA LEU A 13 20.98 14.63 6.38
C LEU A 13 19.63 13.99 6.70
N ARG A 14 18.95 13.42 5.70
CA ARG A 14 17.77 12.57 5.92
C ARG A 14 18.20 11.11 5.90
N LEU A 15 18.10 10.43 7.05
CA LEU A 15 18.56 9.06 7.22
C LEU A 15 17.40 8.16 7.68
N THR A 16 17.25 7.00 7.04
CA THR A 16 16.34 5.96 7.54
C THR A 16 16.98 5.27 8.73
N THR A 17 16.34 5.34 9.89
CA THR A 17 16.89 4.86 11.18
C THR A 17 16.22 3.59 11.68
N ALA A 18 15.04 3.25 11.16
CA ALA A 18 14.35 2.01 11.49
C ALA A 18 13.44 1.55 10.35
N LEU A 19 13.22 0.24 10.29
CA LEU A 19 12.27 -0.43 9.39
C LEU A 19 11.02 -0.87 10.16
N TYR A 20 9.90 -0.94 9.46
CA TYR A 20 8.65 -1.46 10.02
C TYR A 20 8.40 -2.89 9.56
N TYR A 21 7.97 -3.71 10.51
CA TYR A 21 7.61 -5.10 10.31
C TYR A 21 6.17 -5.33 10.73
N THR A 22 5.48 -6.21 10.03
CA THR A 22 4.18 -6.73 10.47
C THR A 22 4.35 -7.54 11.76
N PRO A 23 3.27 -7.82 12.52
CA PRO A 23 3.35 -8.73 13.66
C PRO A 23 3.90 -10.12 13.31
N SER A 24 3.75 -10.53 12.04
CA SER A 24 4.34 -11.75 11.46
C SER A 24 5.82 -11.66 11.11
N GLY A 25 6.51 -10.57 11.47
CA GLY A 25 7.93 -10.39 11.22
C GLY A 25 8.27 -10.10 9.75
N LYS A 26 7.27 -9.77 8.92
CA LYS A 26 7.49 -9.47 7.50
C LYS A 26 7.80 -7.99 7.31
N SER A 27 8.89 -7.68 6.61
CA SER A 27 9.26 -6.29 6.28
C SER A 27 8.25 -5.69 5.30
N ILE A 28 7.83 -4.45 5.57
CA ILE A 28 6.97 -3.70 4.66
C ILE A 28 7.81 -2.99 3.57
N GLN A 29 9.06 -2.67 3.89
CA GLN A 29 10.00 -1.96 3.02
C GLN A 29 10.11 -2.62 1.63
N GLY A 30 9.89 -1.84 0.57
CA GLY A 30 10.06 -2.28 -0.82
C GLY A 30 8.98 -3.23 -1.36
N LYS A 31 8.22 -3.93 -0.50
CA LYS A 31 7.17 -4.87 -0.90
C LYS A 31 5.75 -4.33 -0.69
N GLY A 32 5.53 -3.57 0.38
CA GLY A 32 4.20 -3.14 0.81
C GLY A 32 3.35 -4.27 1.43
N ILE A 33 2.05 -4.03 1.52
CA ILE A 33 1.05 -4.98 2.04
C ILE A 33 0.18 -5.47 0.90
N THR A 34 0.04 -6.80 0.78
CA THR A 34 -0.88 -7.40 -0.18
C THR A 34 -2.29 -7.41 0.42
N PRO A 35 -3.31 -6.86 -0.26
CA PRO A 35 -4.68 -6.91 0.24
C PRO A 35 -5.24 -8.32 0.15
N ASP A 36 -6.05 -8.72 1.14
CA ASP A 36 -6.75 -10.02 1.09
C ASP A 36 -7.84 -10.04 0.02
N ILE A 37 -8.50 -8.90 -0.20
CA ILE A 37 -9.53 -8.71 -1.22
C ILE A 37 -9.05 -7.65 -2.20
N LYS A 38 -8.79 -8.06 -3.45
CA LYS A 38 -8.38 -7.14 -4.50
C LYS A 38 -9.61 -6.66 -5.28
N VAL A 39 -9.78 -5.34 -5.37
CA VAL A 39 -10.85 -4.70 -6.15
C VAL A 39 -10.19 -3.74 -7.14
N ASP A 40 -10.26 -4.07 -8.43
CA ASP A 40 -9.64 -3.25 -9.47
C ASP A 40 -10.56 -2.06 -9.85
N GLN A 41 -10.02 -0.85 -9.78
CA GLN A 41 -10.70 0.36 -10.25
C GLN A 41 -10.36 0.61 -11.73
N PRO A 42 -11.34 0.61 -12.64
CA PRO A 42 -11.07 0.94 -14.04
C PRO A 42 -10.61 2.39 -14.18
N LEU A 43 -9.61 2.60 -15.04
CA LEU A 43 -9.14 3.92 -15.40
C LEU A 43 -10.05 4.55 -16.46
N PRO A 44 -10.31 5.86 -16.38
CA PRO A 44 -11.06 6.57 -17.40
C PRO A 44 -10.26 6.58 -18.72
N PRO A 45 -10.92 6.76 -19.88
CA PRO A 45 -10.30 6.60 -21.20
C PRO A 45 -9.04 7.44 -21.43
N ASP A 46 -8.96 8.63 -20.82
CA ASP A 46 -7.82 9.55 -20.89
C ASP A 46 -6.60 9.08 -20.09
N LEU A 47 -6.79 8.16 -19.15
CA LEU A 47 -5.76 7.57 -18.30
C LEU A 47 -5.45 6.10 -18.66
N GLN A 48 -6.20 5.49 -19.59
CA GLN A 48 -5.94 4.13 -20.05
C GLN A 48 -4.54 4.00 -20.66
N GLY A 49 -3.86 2.90 -20.34
CA GLY A 49 -2.49 2.62 -20.80
C GLY A 49 -1.39 3.39 -20.07
N ARG A 50 -1.73 4.25 -19.10
CA ARG A 50 -0.75 4.86 -18.21
C ARG A 50 -0.49 3.96 -17.01
N ASP A 51 0.77 3.81 -16.63
CA ASP A 51 1.11 3.24 -15.34
C ASP A 51 0.88 4.30 -14.25
N LEU A 52 -0.19 4.09 -13.47
CA LEU A 52 -0.55 4.91 -12.33
C LEU A 52 -0.26 4.20 -11.01
N THR A 53 0.47 3.09 -11.06
CA THR A 53 0.95 2.43 -9.86
C THR A 53 1.96 3.34 -9.18
N ARG A 54 1.82 3.51 -7.87
CA ARG A 54 2.82 4.21 -7.08
C ARG A 54 3.14 3.40 -5.85
N GLY A 55 4.41 3.13 -5.63
CA GLY A 55 4.93 2.58 -4.39
C GLY A 55 6.22 3.23 -3.93
N GLU A 56 6.73 2.72 -2.82
CA GLU A 56 8.01 3.15 -2.25
C GLU A 56 9.20 2.72 -3.12
N SER A 57 9.13 1.53 -3.71
CA SER A 57 10.12 0.97 -4.64
C SER A 57 10.36 1.85 -5.88
N ASP A 58 9.40 2.70 -6.25
CA ASP A 58 9.56 3.60 -7.40
C ASP A 58 10.37 4.86 -7.05
N LEU A 59 10.60 5.12 -5.76
CA LEU A 59 11.31 6.31 -5.31
C LEU A 59 12.81 6.19 -5.59
N LYS A 60 13.39 7.27 -6.11
CA LYS A 60 14.83 7.37 -6.33
C LYS A 60 15.57 7.25 -4.99
N GLY A 61 16.49 6.28 -4.92
CA GLY A 61 17.28 6.03 -3.71
C GLY A 61 16.47 5.42 -2.57
N HIS A 62 15.35 4.74 -2.88
CA HIS A 62 14.67 3.91 -1.88
C HIS A 62 15.62 2.82 -1.36
N ILE A 63 15.35 2.38 -0.14
CA ILE A 63 16.07 1.25 0.44
C ILE A 63 15.41 -0.01 -0.09
N LYS A 64 16.20 -0.84 -0.78
CA LYS A 64 15.74 -2.12 -1.32
C LYS A 64 15.30 -3.03 -0.18
N GLY A 65 14.06 -3.50 -0.25
CA GLY A 65 13.52 -4.46 0.72
C GLY A 65 14.13 -5.85 0.57
N SER A 66 14.16 -6.64 1.65
CA SER A 66 14.60 -8.05 1.60
C SER A 66 13.71 -8.91 0.70
N ASP A 67 12.41 -8.59 0.70
CA ASP A 67 11.37 -9.36 -0.01
C ASP A 67 10.84 -8.60 -1.25
N GLU A 68 11.58 -7.59 -1.70
CA GLU A 68 11.22 -6.79 -2.88
C GLU A 68 11.45 -7.62 -4.16
N GLY A 69 10.36 -7.91 -4.87
CA GLY A 69 10.39 -8.58 -6.17
C GLY A 69 10.42 -7.59 -7.33
N ASP A 70 10.51 -8.10 -8.56
CA ASP A 70 10.59 -7.28 -9.79
C ASP A 70 9.36 -6.38 -10.01
N THR A 71 8.21 -6.72 -9.43
CA THR A 71 6.99 -5.91 -9.50
C THR A 71 6.98 -4.74 -8.52
N GLY A 72 7.95 -4.67 -7.60
CA GLY A 72 8.03 -3.66 -6.55
C GLY A 72 6.84 -3.64 -5.59
N SER A 73 6.76 -2.56 -4.83
CA SER A 73 5.58 -2.14 -4.05
C SER A 73 4.71 -1.21 -4.89
N GLY A 74 3.41 -1.17 -4.61
CA GLY A 74 2.55 -0.10 -5.11
C GLY A 74 1.11 -0.53 -5.35
N SER A 75 0.25 0.48 -5.47
CA SER A 75 -1.16 0.31 -5.82
C SER A 75 -1.57 1.38 -6.83
N ALA A 76 -2.68 1.15 -7.54
CA ALA A 76 -3.26 2.15 -8.42
C ALA A 76 -3.56 3.43 -7.61
N ALA A 77 -2.97 4.55 -8.02
CA ALA A 77 -3.14 5.83 -7.35
C ALA A 77 -4.43 6.58 -7.76
N TYR A 78 -5.16 6.05 -8.74
CA TYR A 78 -6.35 6.70 -9.27
C TYR A 78 -7.55 6.48 -8.35
N VAL A 79 -8.18 7.58 -7.97
CA VAL A 79 -9.44 7.62 -7.22
C VAL A 79 -10.43 8.46 -8.04
N PRO A 80 -11.61 7.92 -8.40
CA PRO A 80 -12.65 8.71 -9.05
C PRO A 80 -13.09 9.91 -8.19
N PRO A 81 -13.40 11.08 -8.78
CA PRO A 81 -13.84 12.25 -8.01
C PRO A 81 -15.16 12.03 -7.28
N GLU A 82 -16.07 11.28 -7.91
CA GLU A 82 -17.41 11.04 -7.40
C GLU A 82 -17.47 9.69 -6.68
N PRO A 83 -17.95 9.64 -5.42
CA PRO A 83 -18.00 8.39 -4.64
C PRO A 83 -18.82 7.25 -5.27
N LYS A 84 -19.81 7.61 -6.11
CA LYS A 84 -20.66 6.66 -6.84
C LYS A 84 -19.92 5.93 -7.98
N ASP A 85 -18.76 6.44 -8.39
CA ASP A 85 -17.94 5.86 -9.46
C ASP A 85 -16.72 5.12 -8.89
N ASP A 86 -16.51 5.19 -7.56
CA ASP A 86 -15.48 4.46 -6.82
C ASP A 86 -15.96 3.05 -6.46
N LEU A 87 -15.54 2.07 -7.26
CA LEU A 87 -15.88 0.67 -7.07
C LEU A 87 -15.27 0.09 -5.79
N GLN A 88 -14.09 0.56 -5.37
CA GLN A 88 -13.43 0.09 -4.16
C GLN A 88 -14.25 0.51 -2.93
N LEU A 89 -14.70 1.76 -2.90
CA LEU A 89 -15.56 2.29 -1.85
C LEU A 89 -16.93 1.61 -1.84
N ILE A 90 -17.57 1.47 -3.00
CA ILE A 90 -18.88 0.81 -3.11
C ILE A 90 -18.79 -0.63 -2.65
N PHE A 91 -17.76 -1.37 -3.08
CA PHE A 91 -17.54 -2.75 -2.68
C PHE A 91 -17.38 -2.88 -1.16
N ALA A 92 -16.59 -1.99 -0.55
CA ALA A 92 -16.44 -1.96 0.90
C ALA A 92 -17.78 -1.72 1.63
N GLN A 93 -18.60 -0.79 1.14
CA GLN A 93 -19.92 -0.54 1.72
C GLN A 93 -20.86 -1.75 1.56
N GLN A 94 -20.82 -2.43 0.42
CA GLN A 94 -21.62 -3.63 0.16
C GLN A 94 -21.21 -4.79 1.09
N LEU A 95 -19.92 -4.96 1.36
CA LEU A 95 -19.43 -5.92 2.36
C LEU A 95 -19.95 -5.59 3.77
N LEU A 96 -19.81 -4.34 4.19
CA LEU A 96 -20.26 -3.88 5.51
C LEU A 96 -21.77 -4.03 5.71
N ARG A 97 -22.56 -3.88 4.63
CA ARG A 97 -24.03 -4.02 4.65
C ARG A 97 -24.50 -5.47 4.48
N GLY A 98 -23.60 -6.40 4.17
CA GLY A 98 -23.94 -7.81 3.88
C GLY A 98 -24.58 -8.02 2.50
N GLU A 99 -24.54 -7.03 1.61
CA GLU A 99 -25.02 -7.14 0.23
C GLU A 99 -24.05 -7.95 -0.64
N LYS A 100 -22.75 -7.88 -0.31
CA LYS A 100 -21.70 -8.76 -0.83
C LYS A 100 -21.08 -9.57 0.29
N THR A 101 -20.57 -10.74 -0.05
CA THR A 101 -19.81 -11.60 0.85
C THR A 101 -18.47 -11.94 0.21
N ASP A 102 -17.45 -12.06 1.04
CA ASP A 102 -16.11 -12.48 0.65
C ASP A 102 -15.54 -13.39 1.74
N PRO A 103 -14.88 -14.52 1.43
CA PRO A 103 -14.30 -15.40 2.44
C PRO A 103 -13.27 -14.73 3.37
N ALA A 104 -12.67 -13.62 2.95
CA ALA A 104 -11.75 -12.82 3.76
C ALA A 104 -12.45 -11.75 4.60
N PHE A 105 -13.78 -11.63 4.52
CA PHE A 105 -14.58 -10.68 5.30
C PHE A 105 -15.63 -11.40 6.19
N PRO A 106 -15.73 -11.07 7.50
CA PRO A 106 -14.97 -10.07 8.22
C PRO A 106 -13.49 -10.49 8.40
N PRO A 107 -12.58 -9.51 8.56
CA PRO A 107 -11.16 -9.82 8.71
C PRO A 107 -10.92 -10.65 9.97
N ASN A 108 -10.14 -11.71 9.84
CA ASN A 108 -9.78 -12.56 10.97
C ASN A 108 -8.55 -11.97 11.70
N PRO A 109 -8.68 -11.45 12.94
CA PRO A 109 -7.57 -10.87 13.68
C PRO A 109 -6.46 -11.90 13.95
N ASP A 110 -6.79 -13.18 14.13
CA ASP A 110 -5.81 -14.25 14.39
C ASP A 110 -4.97 -14.58 13.16
N LYS A 111 -5.41 -14.22 11.95
CA LYS A 111 -4.57 -14.30 10.74
C LYS A 111 -3.59 -13.12 10.64
N ALA A 112 -3.86 -12.00 11.31
CA ALA A 112 -3.04 -10.79 11.24
C ALA A 112 -1.87 -10.79 12.25
N VAL A 113 -2.00 -11.53 13.35
CA VAL A 113 -0.95 -11.75 14.36
C VAL A 113 -0.42 -13.18 14.25
N LEU A 114 0.89 -13.37 14.10
CA LEU A 114 1.46 -14.72 14.13
C LEU A 114 1.56 -15.22 15.57
N ASN A 115 1.12 -16.46 15.78
CA ASN A 115 1.54 -17.27 16.92
C ASN A 115 3.07 -17.22 17.03
N GLN A 116 3.54 -16.86 18.21
CA GLN A 116 4.96 -16.78 18.58
C GLN A 116 5.68 -18.12 18.41
#